data_AF-A0A969GGN8-F1
#
_entry.id   AF-A0A969GGN8-F1
#
_cell.length_a   1.000
_cell.length_b   1.000
_cell.length_c   1.000
_cell.angle_alpha   90.00
_cell.angle_beta   90.00
_cell.angle_gamma   90.00
#
_symmetry.space_group_name_H-M   'P 1'
#
loop_
_entity.id
_entity.type
_entity.pdbx_description
1 polymer ?
#
loop_
_entity_poly.entity_id
_entity_poly.type
_entity_poly.pdbx_seq_one_letter_code
_entity_poly.pdbx_strand_id
1 'polypeptide(L)'
;MIQGWRPDLLALTTVLTVGLIATLIYALYQTEAPASTWMSTSIGAIYLGVMIGQALALRLGDEGLWLLLLGVLITWANDTAAYFTGVTLGKRKLWPRLSPKKTWEGTLGWLDWLRGWLVGCWSGSCRSR
;
A
#
# COMPACT_ATOMS: atom_id res chain seq x y z
N MET A 1 0.74 25.93 -19.54
CA MET A 1 0.60 24.71 -20.37
C MET A 1 -0.36 23.75 -19.67
N ILE A 2 -1.58 24.24 -19.42
CA ILE A 2 -2.70 23.48 -18.85
C ILE A 2 -3.73 23.41 -19.98
N GLN A 3 -4.37 22.25 -20.15
CA GLN A 3 -5.47 21.95 -21.08
C GLN A 3 -5.07 21.41 -22.47
N GLY A 4 -4.85 20.09 -22.51
CA GLY A 4 -5.44 19.29 -23.58
C GLY A 4 -6.77 18.74 -23.07
N TRP A 5 -7.89 19.09 -23.71
CA TRP A 5 -9.20 18.53 -23.37
C TRP A 5 -9.18 17.03 -23.64
N ARG A 6 -9.34 16.23 -22.58
CA ARG A 6 -9.34 14.75 -22.63
C ARG A 6 -10.76 14.25 -22.37
N PRO A 7 -11.58 14.04 -23.41
CA PRO A 7 -12.98 13.65 -23.25
C PRO A 7 -13.13 12.32 -22.52
N ASP A 8 -12.15 11.43 -22.70
CA ASP A 8 -12.04 10.14 -22.03
C ASP A 8 -11.98 10.27 -20.50
N LEU A 9 -11.24 11.24 -19.98
CA LEU A 9 -11.14 11.49 -18.53
C LEU A 9 -12.43 12.11 -17.97
N LEU A 10 -13.09 12.98 -18.73
CA LEU A 10 -14.38 13.55 -18.34
C LEU A 10 -15.48 12.48 -18.33
N ALA A 11 -15.55 11.64 -19.35
CA ALA A 11 -16.48 10.51 -19.39
C ALA A 11 -16.24 9.54 -18.22
N LEU A 12 -14.99 9.18 -17.93
CA LEU A 12 -14.67 8.31 -16.81
C LEU A 12 -15.06 8.93 -15.45
N THR A 13 -14.68 10.19 -15.20
CA THR A 13 -14.98 10.86 -13.93
C THR A 13 -16.48 11.06 -13.72
N THR A 14 -17.24 11.36 -14.78
CA THR A 14 -18.70 11.45 -14.71
C THR A 14 -19.35 10.11 -14.39
N VAL A 15 -18.94 9.02 -15.06
CA VAL A 15 -19.45 7.66 -14.78
C VAL A 15 -19.19 7.24 -13.33
N LEU A 16 -17.97 7.47 -12.83
CA LEU A 16 -17.61 7.13 -11.45
C LEU A 16 -18.43 7.95 -10.44
N THR A 17 -18.62 9.24 -10.71
CA THR A 17 -19.39 10.13 -9.82
C THR A 17 -20.86 9.72 -9.77
N VAL A 18 -21.47 9.44 -10.93
CA VAL A 18 -22.86 8.96 -11.01
C VAL A 18 -23.01 7.60 -10.34
N GLY A 19 -22.07 6.67 -10.53
CA GLY A 19 -22.07 5.37 -9.86
C GLY A 19 -21.96 5.47 -8.34
N LEU A 20 -21.12 6.37 -7.82
CA LEU A 20 -21.02 6.63 -6.37
C LEU A 20 -22.30 7.24 -5.81
N ILE A 21 -22.93 8.17 -6.52
CA ILE A 21 -24.22 8.74 -6.12
C ILE A 21 -25.32 7.67 -6.14
N ALA A 22 -25.37 6.83 -7.19
CA ALA A 22 -26.36 5.77 -7.30
C ALA A 22 -26.24 4.73 -6.17
N THR A 23 -25.02 4.33 -5.82
CA THR A 23 -24.77 3.41 -4.70
C THR A 23 -25.09 4.04 -3.35
N LEU A 24 -24.92 5.36 -3.19
CA LEU A 24 -25.37 6.08 -1.99
C LEU A 24 -26.90 6.09 -1.89
N ILE A 25 -27.58 6.41 -2.98
CA ILE A 25 -29.05 6.38 -3.05
C ILE A 25 -29.55 4.97 -2.72
N TYR A 26 -28.94 3.94 -3.27
CA TYR A 26 -29.26 2.54 -2.94
C TYR A 26 -29.09 2.25 -1.44
N ALA A 27 -27.98 2.69 -0.83
CA ALA A 27 -27.72 2.50 0.59
C ALA A 27 -28.75 3.19 1.49
N LEU A 28 -29.26 4.37 1.08
CA LEU A 28 -30.31 5.12 1.78
C LEU A 28 -31.64 4.34 1.91
N TYR A 29 -31.96 3.49 0.95
CA TYR A 29 -33.19 2.68 0.99
C TYR A 29 -33.02 1.32 1.68
N GLN A 30 -31.80 0.78 1.69
CA GLN A 30 -31.55 -0.62 2.02
C GLN A 30 -31.01 -0.85 3.43
N THR A 31 -30.53 0.19 4.11
CA THR A 31 -29.83 0.02 5.38
C THR A 31 -30.24 1.05 6.43
N GLU A 32 -30.28 0.60 7.68
CA GLU A 32 -30.61 1.44 8.86
C GLU A 32 -29.54 2.52 9.13
N ALA A 33 -28.29 2.27 8.72
CA ALA A 33 -27.16 3.16 8.92
C ALA A 33 -26.47 3.53 7.58
N PRO A 34 -27.20 4.22 6.67
CA PRO A 34 -26.84 4.33 5.25
C PRO A 34 -25.50 5.01 5.00
N ALA A 35 -25.17 6.07 5.73
CA ALA A 35 -23.89 6.76 5.60
C ALA A 35 -22.71 5.84 5.96
N SER A 36 -22.80 5.11 7.09
CA SER A 36 -21.72 4.24 7.56
C SER A 36 -21.48 3.05 6.63
N THR A 37 -22.56 2.41 6.16
CA THR A 37 -22.48 1.30 5.22
C THR A 37 -21.85 1.75 3.92
N TRP A 38 -22.37 2.83 3.33
CA TRP A 38 -21.85 3.35 2.07
C TRP A 38 -20.39 3.79 2.17
N MET A 39 -19.99 4.42 3.27
CA MET A 39 -18.59 4.77 3.51
C MET A 39 -17.70 3.53 3.54
N SER A 40 -18.09 2.50 4.29
CA SER A 40 -17.27 1.28 4.41
C SER A 40 -17.12 0.54 3.08
N THR A 41 -18.19 0.43 2.30
CA THR A 41 -18.17 -0.27 1.00
C THR A 41 -17.47 0.55 -0.08
N SER A 42 -17.70 1.86 -0.12
CA SER A 42 -17.07 2.75 -1.11
C SER A 42 -15.58 2.92 -0.86
N ILE A 43 -15.16 3.11 0.39
CA ILE A 43 -13.74 3.17 0.75
C ILE A 43 -13.05 1.84 0.40
N GLY A 44 -13.69 0.70 0.70
CA GLY A 44 -13.18 -0.62 0.32
C GLY A 44 -13.02 -0.77 -1.18
N ALA A 45 -14.04 -0.42 -1.96
CA ALA A 45 -14.02 -0.51 -3.42
C ALA A 45 -12.96 0.41 -4.05
N ILE A 46 -12.85 1.66 -3.58
CA ILE A 46 -11.84 2.61 -4.04
C ILE A 46 -10.44 2.11 -3.69
N TYR A 47 -10.23 1.64 -2.46
CA TYR A 47 -8.93 1.13 -2.02
C TYR A 47 -8.48 -0.03 -2.91
N LEU A 48 -9.33 -1.05 -3.10
CA LEU A 48 -9.01 -2.20 -3.94
C LEU A 48 -8.82 -1.80 -5.41
N GLY A 49 -9.71 -0.97 -5.96
CA GLY A 49 -9.64 -0.51 -7.34
C GLY A 49 -8.34 0.24 -7.64
N VAL A 50 -7.93 1.14 -6.75
CA VAL A 50 -6.67 1.88 -6.88
C VAL A 50 -5.47 0.93 -6.75
N MET A 51 -5.45 0.04 -5.75
CA MET A 51 -4.32 -0.89 -5.57
C MET A 51 -4.15 -1.84 -6.76
N ILE A 52 -5.23 -2.42 -7.27
CA ILE A 52 -5.20 -3.28 -8.46
C ILE A 52 -4.81 -2.45 -9.69
N GLY A 53 -5.33 -1.23 -9.82
CA GLY A 53 -4.95 -0.32 -10.90
C GLY A 53 -3.46 0.00 -10.93
N GLN A 54 -2.84 0.22 -9.76
CA GLN A 54 -1.39 0.43 -9.65
C GLN A 54 -0.58 -0.84 -9.97
N ALA A 55 -1.03 -2.00 -9.51
CA ALA A 55 -0.40 -3.28 -9.86
C ALA A 55 -0.46 -3.55 -11.38
N LEU A 56 -1.60 -3.23 -12.01
CA LEU A 56 -1.74 -3.33 -13.47
C LEU A 56 -0.88 -2.30 -14.20
N ALA A 57 -0.84 -1.06 -13.72
CA ALA A 57 0.03 -0.02 -14.29
C ALA A 57 1.50 -0.43 -14.25
N LEU A 58 1.97 -1.02 -13.15
CA LEU A 58 3.30 -1.60 -13.05
C LEU A 58 3.50 -2.73 -14.04
N ARG A 59 2.53 -3.64 -14.18
CA ARG A 59 2.61 -4.79 -15.10
C ARG A 59 2.68 -4.38 -16.57
N LEU A 60 1.98 -3.32 -16.95
CA LEU A 60 1.92 -2.83 -18.32
C LEU A 60 3.10 -1.92 -18.69
N GLY A 61 3.88 -1.46 -17.71
CA GLY A 61 5.10 -0.70 -17.94
C GLY A 61 6.27 -1.56 -18.42
N ASP A 62 7.37 -0.88 -18.75
CA ASP A 62 8.62 -1.53 -19.12
C ASP A 62 9.15 -2.38 -17.97
N GLU A 63 9.61 -3.60 -18.27
CA GLU A 63 10.00 -4.60 -17.26
C GLU A 63 8.91 -4.90 -16.20
N GLY A 64 7.64 -4.73 -16.56
CA GLY A 64 6.53 -4.73 -15.61
C GLY A 64 6.35 -6.01 -14.80
N LEU A 65 6.68 -7.19 -15.37
CA LEU A 65 6.70 -8.44 -14.61
C LEU A 65 7.76 -8.41 -13.50
N TRP A 66 8.97 -7.94 -13.84
CA TRP A 66 10.09 -7.90 -12.91
C TRP A 66 9.84 -6.92 -11.77
N LEU A 67 9.34 -5.71 -12.09
CA LEU A 67 8.99 -4.70 -11.08
C LEU A 67 7.88 -5.19 -10.14
N LEU A 68 6.87 -5.88 -10.67
CA LEU A 68 5.79 -6.43 -9.85
C LEU A 68 6.30 -7.53 -8.90
N LEU A 69 7.12 -8.46 -9.40
CA LEU A 69 7.74 -9.49 -8.57
C LEU A 69 8.68 -8.88 -7.51
N LEU A 70 9.48 -7.89 -7.89
CA LEU A 70 10.35 -7.17 -6.98
C LEU A 70 9.55 -6.50 -5.85
N GLY A 71 8.43 -5.83 -6.17
CA GLY A 71 7.56 -5.21 -5.17
C GLY A 71 7.00 -6.22 -4.16
N VAL A 72 6.56 -7.39 -4.64
CA VAL A 72 6.09 -8.49 -3.78
C VAL A 72 7.21 -9.00 -2.88
N LEU A 73 8.41 -9.25 -3.44
CA LEU A 73 9.56 -9.74 -2.70
C LEU A 73 10.03 -8.75 -1.63
N ILE A 74 10.08 -7.45 -1.95
CA ILE A 74 10.45 -6.40 -0.98
C ILE A 74 9.42 -6.34 0.15
N THR A 75 8.13 -6.44 -0.16
CA THR A 75 7.07 -6.42 0.85
C THR A 75 7.19 -7.61 1.80
N TRP A 76 7.41 -8.82 1.27
CA TRP A 76 7.64 -10.02 2.07
C TRP A 76 8.91 -9.94 2.92
N ALA A 77 10.00 -9.44 2.34
CA ALA A 77 11.26 -9.23 3.06
C ALA A 77 11.08 -8.22 4.20
N ASN A 78 10.34 -7.14 3.96
CA ASN A 78 10.02 -6.13 4.97
C ASN A 78 9.16 -6.71 6.10
N ASP A 79 8.13 -7.49 5.79
CA ASP A 79 7.28 -8.13 6.82
C ASP A 79 8.09 -9.12 7.68
N THR A 80 9.01 -9.83 7.05
CA THR A 80 9.94 -10.75 7.73
C THR A 80 10.88 -9.98 8.65
N ALA A 81 11.50 -8.91 8.16
CA ALA A 81 12.38 -8.06 8.95
C ALA A 81 11.64 -7.42 10.14
N ALA A 82 10.44 -6.89 9.91
CA ALA A 82 9.61 -6.27 10.92
C ALA A 82 9.13 -7.25 12.00
N TYR A 83 8.88 -8.51 11.62
CA TYR A 83 8.58 -9.58 12.58
C TYR A 83 9.77 -9.86 13.49
N PHE A 84 10.96 -10.08 12.91
CA PHE A 84 12.16 -10.38 13.70
C PHE A 84 12.55 -9.22 14.62
N THR A 85 12.65 -8.00 14.10
CA THR A 85 12.98 -6.82 14.92
C THR A 85 11.89 -6.48 15.93
N GLY A 86 10.62 -6.72 15.58
CA GLY A 86 9.49 -6.52 16.47
C GLY A 86 9.52 -7.48 17.66
N VAL A 87 9.94 -8.74 17.46
CA VAL A 87 10.07 -9.73 18.53
C VAL A 87 11.30 -9.47 19.41
N THR A 88 12.44 -9.08 18.82
CA THR A 88 13.69 -8.93 19.58
C THR A 88 13.85 -7.57 20.26
N LEU A 89 13.33 -6.50 19.65
CA LEU A 89 13.55 -5.11 20.08
C LEU A 89 12.25 -4.34 20.35
N GLY A 90 11.09 -4.96 20.14
CA GLY A 90 9.79 -4.31 20.30
C GLY A 90 9.47 -3.93 21.73
N LYS A 91 9.69 -2.66 22.09
CA LYS A 91 9.39 -2.12 23.41
C LYS A 91 8.17 -1.19 23.36
N ARG A 92 8.02 -0.40 22.30
CA ARG A 92 6.93 0.57 22.15
C ARG A 92 5.90 0.08 21.14
N LYS A 93 4.68 -0.16 21.63
CA LYS A 93 3.54 -0.54 20.79
C LYS A 93 3.17 0.62 19.86
N LEU A 94 3.02 0.31 18.57
CA LEU A 94 2.64 1.28 17.55
C LEU A 94 1.17 1.68 17.69
N TRP A 95 0.28 0.69 17.83
CA TRP A 95 -1.15 0.95 17.90
C TRP A 95 -1.91 -0.06 18.78
N PRO A 96 -1.95 0.16 20.11
CA PRO A 96 -2.47 -0.82 21.06
C PRO A 96 -3.94 -1.22 20.85
N ARG A 97 -4.76 -0.28 20.34
CA ARG A 97 -6.21 -0.49 20.14
C ARG A 97 -6.55 -1.30 18.89
N LEU A 98 -5.82 -1.09 17.80
CA LEU A 98 -6.09 -1.75 16.51
C LEU A 98 -5.23 -3.00 16.30
N SER A 99 -3.98 -2.98 16.78
CA SER A 99 -3.05 -4.11 16.63
C SER A 99 -2.08 -4.18 17.82
N PRO A 100 -2.40 -4.98 18.84
CA PRO A 100 -1.64 -5.00 20.11
C PRO A 100 -0.22 -5.56 19.98
N LYS A 101 0.08 -6.26 18.87
CA LYS A 101 1.38 -6.89 18.60
C LYS A 101 2.33 -6.06 17.73
N LYS A 102 1.87 -4.96 17.12
CA LYS A 102 2.72 -4.09 16.28
C LYS A 102 3.56 -3.15 17.15
N THR A 103 4.85 -3.03 16.84
CA THR A 103 5.81 -2.17 17.55
C THR A 103 6.48 -1.17 16.61
N TRP A 104 6.86 -0.01 17.15
CA TRP A 104 7.56 1.04 16.40
C TRP A 104 8.95 0.56 15.96
N GLU A 105 9.63 -0.16 16.85
CA GLU A 105 10.94 -0.74 16.57
C GLU A 105 10.86 -1.83 15.50
N GLY A 106 9.77 -2.61 15.47
CA GLY A 106 9.47 -3.55 14.40
C GLY A 106 9.37 -2.86 13.04
N THR A 107 8.60 -1.76 12.99
CA THR A 107 8.34 -1.02 11.73
C THR A 107 9.60 -0.37 11.17
N LEU A 108 10.56 0.00 12.02
CA LEU A 108 11.85 0.57 11.62
C LEU A 108 12.95 -0.48 11.44
N GLY A 109 12.63 -1.78 11.56
CA GLY A 109 13.62 -2.85 11.47
C GLY A 109 14.39 -2.93 10.15
N TRP A 110 13.81 -2.40 9.08
CA TRP A 110 14.49 -2.29 7.78
C TRP A 110 15.71 -1.35 7.82
N LEU A 111 15.74 -0.33 8.71
CA LEU A 111 16.94 0.52 8.88
C LEU A 111 18.12 -0.27 9.44
N ASP A 112 17.86 -1.18 10.39
CA ASP A 112 18.91 -1.99 11.00
C ASP A 112 19.47 -3.01 10.01
N TRP A 113 18.61 -3.59 9.17
CA TRP A 113 19.04 -4.44 8.06
C TRP A 113 19.86 -3.68 7.01
N LEU A 114 19.45 -2.47 6.64
CA LEU A 114 20.20 -1.61 5.73
C LEU A 114 21.58 -1.23 6.31
N ARG A 115 21.66 -0.91 7.60
CA ARG A 115 22.94 -0.69 8.28
C ARG A 115 23.84 -1.92 8.22
N GLY A 116 23.31 -3.11 8.49
CA GLY A 116 24.06 -4.36 8.38
C GLY A 116 24.58 -4.61 6.97
N TRP A 117 23.77 -4.35 5.95
CA TRP A 117 24.16 -4.51 4.54
C TRP A 117 25.25 -3.52 4.11
N LEU A 118 25.15 -2.25 4.54
CA LEU A 118 26.15 -1.21 4.28
C LEU A 118 27.49 -1.52 4.96
N VAL A 119 27.48 -1.97 6.22
CA VAL A 119 28.70 -2.40 6.94
C VAL A 119 29.33 -3.62 6.27
N GLY A 120 28.51 -4.57 5.81
CA GLY A 120 28.96 -5.73 5.03
C GLY A 120 29.64 -5.34 3.71
N CYS A 121 29.07 -4.38 2.96
CA CYS A 121 29.65 -3.87 1.72
C CYS A 121 30.94 -3.07 1.95
N TRP A 122 31.03 -2.30 3.04
CA TRP A 122 32.26 -1.60 3.41
C TRP A 122 33.38 -2.57 3.82
N SER A 123 33.03 -3.66 4.51
CA SER A 123 33.98 -4.72 4.86
C SER A 123 34.42 -5.55 3.63
N GLY A 124 33.51 -5.81 2.69
CA GLY A 124 33.78 -6.57 1.46
C GLY A 124 34.61 -5.83 0.42
N SER A 125 34.53 -4.50 0.36
CA SER A 125 35.32 -3.66 -0.56
C SER A 125 36.80 -3.55 -0.19
N CYS A 126 37.23 -4.06 0.97
CA CYS A 126 38.64 -4.17 1.34
C CYS A 126 39.28 -5.53 0.96
N ARG A 127 38.56 -6.46 0.32
CA ARG A 127 39.06 -7.81 0.01
C ARG A 127 39.12 -8.12 -1.50
N SER A 128 39.53 -7.14 -2.30
CA SER A 128 40.05 -7.37 -3.65
C SER A 128 41.39 -6.65 -3.83
N ARG A 129 42.46 -7.29 -3.35
CA ARG A 129 43.80 -7.17 -3.90
C ARG A 129 44.24 -8.56 -4.32
#